data_AF-A0A917ZDM1-F1
#
_entry.id   AF-A0A917ZDM1-F1
#
_cell.length_a   1.000
_cell.length_b   1.000
_cell.length_c   1.000
_cell.angle_alpha   90.00
_cell.angle_beta   90.00
_cell.angle_gamma   90.00
#
_symmetry.space_group_name_H-M   'P 1'
#
loop_
_entity.id
_entity.type
_entity.pdbx_description
1 polymer ?
#
loop_
_entity_poly.entity_id
_entity_poly.type
_entity_poly.pdbx_seq_one_letter_code
_entity_poly.pdbx_strand_id
1 'polypeptide(L)'
;MIRIDEIWLATEPLDMRAGPDTALARVVAVFGAAKPHCAYLFANRRATRMKVLVHDGLGVWLAARRLHQGKFKWPEAWRGDRVELHPEQLQALVQGLPWQRFGPAGVISVL
;
A
#
# COMPACT_ATOMS: atom_id res chain seq x y z
N MET A 1 -11.20 -3.19 -15.77
CA MET A 1 -10.52 -3.26 -14.46
C MET A 1 -9.29 -2.36 -14.53
N ILE A 2 -8.95 -1.59 -13.49
CA ILE A 2 -7.77 -0.70 -13.52
C ILE A 2 -6.50 -1.58 -13.51
N ARG A 3 -5.57 -1.33 -14.44
CA ARG A 3 -4.29 -2.05 -14.54
C ARG A 3 -3.35 -1.58 -13.41
N ILE A 4 -2.75 -2.54 -12.71
CA ILE A 4 -1.74 -2.31 -11.66
C ILE A 4 -0.61 -3.31 -11.88
N ASP A 5 0.58 -2.80 -12.17
CA ASP A 5 1.80 -3.57 -12.43
C ASP A 5 2.71 -3.64 -11.20
N GLU A 6 2.82 -2.54 -10.43
CA GLU A 6 3.61 -2.49 -9.19
C GLU A 6 2.75 -1.99 -8.02
N ILE A 7 3.00 -2.54 -6.83
CA ILE A 7 2.29 -2.18 -5.60
C ILE A 7 3.32 -1.80 -4.56
N TRP A 8 3.18 -0.60 -4.02
CA TRP A 8 4.11 -0.01 -3.08
C TRP A 8 3.38 0.39 -1.81
N LEU A 9 3.99 0.14 -0.66
CA LEU A 9 3.47 0.49 0.66
C LEU A 9 4.42 1.47 1.34
N ALA A 10 3.90 2.59 1.83
CA ALA A 10 4.66 3.53 2.67
C ALA A 10 4.62 3.10 4.14
N THR A 11 5.76 3.11 4.83
CA THR A 11 5.85 2.73 6.25
C THR A 11 5.38 3.86 7.16
N GLU A 12 5.62 5.11 6.78
CA GLU A 12 5.15 6.29 7.52
C GLU A 12 3.65 6.56 7.31
N PRO A 13 2.93 7.00 8.36
CA PRO A 13 1.49 7.21 8.30
C PRO A 13 1.09 8.45 7.48
N LEU A 14 -0.08 8.36 6.84
CA LEU A 14 -0.73 9.49 6.16
C LEU A 14 -1.90 10.04 6.99
N ASP A 15 -2.08 11.36 7.00
CA ASP A 15 -3.33 11.96 7.49
C ASP A 15 -4.49 11.55 6.57
N MET A 16 -5.53 10.95 7.13
CA MET A 16 -6.69 10.49 6.36
C MET A 16 -7.56 11.61 5.79
N ARG A 17 -7.30 12.87 6.18
CA ARG A 17 -7.88 14.06 5.55
C ARG A 17 -7.23 14.42 4.20
N ALA A 18 -6.05 13.88 3.89
CA ALA A 18 -5.31 14.17 2.66
C ALA A 18 -6.11 13.80 1.40
N GLY A 19 -6.41 14.78 0.54
CA GLY A 19 -7.04 14.54 -0.77
C GLY A 19 -6.07 13.91 -1.80
N PRO A 20 -6.51 13.76 -3.06
CA PRO A 20 -5.69 13.23 -4.15
C PRO A 20 -4.34 13.95 -4.29
N ASP A 21 -4.33 15.29 -4.31
CA ASP A 21 -3.10 16.06 -4.52
C ASP A 21 -2.11 15.93 -3.36
N THR A 22 -2.61 15.95 -2.11
CA THR A 22 -1.76 15.74 -0.93
C THR A 22 -1.20 14.32 -0.89
N ALA A 23 -2.00 13.32 -1.25
CA ALA A 23 -1.54 11.94 -1.34
C ALA A 23 -0.51 11.77 -2.48
N LEU A 24 -0.72 12.44 -3.62
CA LEU A 24 0.23 12.44 -4.74
C LEU A 24 1.56 13.10 -4.35
N ALA A 25 1.51 14.26 -3.69
CA ALA A 25 2.70 14.92 -3.16
C ALA A 25 3.45 13.99 -2.20
N ARG A 26 2.72 13.24 -1.38
CA ARG A 26 3.33 12.23 -0.51
C ARG A 26 3.95 11.08 -1.28
N VAL A 27 3.33 10.63 -2.37
CA VAL A 27 3.91 9.63 -3.27
C VAL A 27 5.23 10.12 -3.84
N VAL A 28 5.27 11.34 -4.37
CA VAL A 28 6.51 11.93 -4.91
C VAL A 28 7.59 12.02 -3.82
N ALA A 29 7.24 12.44 -2.62
CA ALA A 29 8.21 12.56 -1.52
C ALA A 29 8.82 11.23 -1.07
N VAL A 30 8.06 10.13 -1.06
CA VAL A 30 8.51 8.81 -0.56
C VAL A 30 9.05 7.90 -1.68
N PHE A 31 8.44 7.97 -2.86
CA PHE A 31 8.71 7.06 -3.97
C PHE A 31 9.48 7.73 -5.12
N GLY A 32 9.66 9.06 -5.08
CA GLY A 32 10.34 9.86 -6.10
C GLY A 32 9.42 10.28 -7.25
N ALA A 33 8.45 9.44 -7.63
CA ALA A 33 7.44 9.74 -8.64
C ALA A 33 6.21 8.84 -8.47
N ALA A 34 5.06 9.29 -8.98
CA ALA A 34 3.92 8.42 -9.27
C ALA A 34 4.08 7.90 -10.71
N LYS A 35 4.35 6.60 -10.85
CA LYS A 35 4.53 5.96 -12.16
C LYS A 35 3.21 5.39 -12.68
N PRO A 36 2.98 5.35 -14.01
CA PRO A 36 1.85 4.66 -14.61
C PRO A 36 1.69 3.22 -14.11
N HIS A 37 0.44 2.83 -13.89
CA HIS A 37 0.03 1.49 -13.43
C HIS A 37 0.61 1.10 -12.06
N CYS A 38 0.96 2.06 -11.21
CA CYS A 38 1.40 1.77 -9.84
C CYS A 38 0.31 2.10 -8.81
N ALA A 39 0.24 1.28 -7.77
CA ALA A 39 -0.58 1.51 -6.58
C ALA A 39 0.31 1.85 -5.37
N TYR A 40 -0.01 2.93 -4.66
CA TYR A 40 0.71 3.41 -3.48
C TYR A 40 -0.20 3.40 -2.27
N LEU A 41 0.14 2.58 -1.29
CA LEU A 41 -0.65 2.30 -0.11
C LEU A 41 -0.14 3.08 1.09
N PHE A 42 -1.09 3.67 1.82
CA PHE A 42 -0.85 4.41 3.05
C PHE A 42 -1.83 3.96 4.12
N ALA A 43 -1.39 3.96 5.38
CA ALA A 43 -2.28 3.80 6.53
C ALA A 43 -2.24 5.04 7.42
N ASN A 44 -3.28 5.22 8.22
CA ASN A 44 -3.18 6.13 9.36
C ASN A 44 -2.30 5.53 10.46
N ARG A 45 -1.85 6.37 11.40
CA ARG A 45 -1.00 5.93 12.53
C ARG A 45 -1.58 4.78 13.37
N ARG A 46 -2.90 4.59 13.37
CA ARG A 46 -3.58 3.50 14.11
C ARG A 46 -3.85 2.26 13.27
N ALA A 47 -3.48 2.27 11.99
CA ALA A 47 -3.75 1.22 10.99
C ALA A 47 -5.24 0.80 10.91
N THR A 48 -6.17 1.71 11.19
CA THR A 48 -7.62 1.47 11.08
C THR A 48 -8.21 1.91 9.75
N ARG A 49 -7.48 2.73 9.00
CA ARG A 49 -7.87 3.26 7.69
C ARG A 49 -6.68 3.20 6.74
N MET A 50 -6.98 2.90 5.49
CA MET A 50 -6.01 2.84 4.41
C MET A 50 -6.46 3.76 3.28
N LYS A 51 -5.49 4.40 2.62
CA LYS A 51 -5.68 5.03 1.32
C LYS A 51 -4.79 4.34 0.30
N VAL A 52 -5.28 4.23 -0.94
CA VAL A 52 -4.53 3.71 -2.07
C VAL A 52 -4.60 4.73 -3.19
N LEU A 53 -3.47 5.33 -3.54
CA LEU A 53 -3.35 6.17 -4.72
C LEU A 53 -2.93 5.28 -5.89
N VAL A 54 -3.71 5.27 -6.98
CA VAL A 54 -3.40 4.49 -8.18
C VAL A 54 -3.22 5.45 -9.34
N HIS A 55 -2.08 5.39 -10.02
CA HIS A 55 -1.91 6.07 -11.30
C HIS A 55 -2.31 5.09 -12.41
N ASP A 56 -3.36 5.38 -13.17
CA ASP A 56 -3.90 4.42 -14.17
C ASP A 56 -3.24 4.52 -15.56
N GLY A 57 -2.38 5.52 -15.76
CA GLY A 57 -1.67 5.81 -16.99
C GLY A 57 -2.07 7.16 -17.59
N LEU A 58 -3.25 7.67 -17.23
CA LEU A 58 -3.78 8.95 -17.67
C LEU A 58 -4.02 9.92 -16.52
N GLY A 59 -4.32 9.40 -15.34
CA GLY A 59 -4.55 10.20 -14.14
C GLY A 59 -4.40 9.37 -12.87
N VAL A 60 -4.92 9.92 -11.77
CA VAL A 60 -4.83 9.31 -10.45
C VAL A 60 -6.20 9.04 -9.84
N TRP A 61 -6.33 7.89 -9.20
CA TRP A 61 -7.45 7.51 -8.36
C TRP A 61 -6.99 7.50 -6.91
N LEU A 62 -7.86 7.92 -6.00
CA LEU A 62 -7.64 7.77 -4.56
C LEU A 62 -8.76 6.95 -3.94
N ALA A 63 -8.48 5.69 -3.64
CA ALA A 63 -9.39 4.82 -2.93
C ALA A 63 -9.18 4.93 -1.42
N ALA A 64 -10.26 4.88 -0.66
CA ALA A 64 -10.22 4.80 0.81
C ALA A 64 -10.82 3.46 1.26
N ARG A 65 -10.16 2.80 2.23
CA ARG A 65 -10.62 1.52 2.77
C ARG A 65 -10.62 1.54 4.31
N ARG A 66 -11.69 1.00 4.88
CA ARG A 66 -11.84 0.73 6.32
C ARG A 66 -12.40 -0.68 6.47
N LEU A 67 -11.87 -1.44 7.43
CA LEU A 67 -12.43 -2.74 7.78
C LEU A 67 -13.68 -2.55 8.65
N HIS A 68 -14.66 -3.45 8.54
CA HIS A 68 -15.82 -3.46 9.46
C HIS A 68 -15.36 -3.62 10.91
N GLN A 69 -14.36 -4.47 11.15
CA GLN A 69 -13.74 -4.70 12.45
C GLN A 69 -12.24 -4.93 12.29
N GLY A 70 -11.46 -4.56 13.31
CA GLY A 70 -10.01 -4.80 13.36
C GLY A 70 -9.17 -3.67 12.75
N LYS A 71 -7.92 -4.04 12.41
CA LYS A 71 -6.88 -3.14 11.91
C LYS A 71 -6.12 -3.83 10.78
N PHE A 72 -5.59 -3.04 9.86
CA PHE A 72 -4.61 -3.50 8.90
C PHE A 72 -3.32 -3.90 9.60
N LYS A 73 -2.69 -4.98 9.16
CA LYS A 73 -1.35 -5.38 9.63
C LYS A 73 -0.32 -4.54 8.90
N TRP A 74 0.01 -3.37 9.45
CA TRP A 74 1.02 -2.48 8.88
C TRP A 74 2.42 -2.86 9.35
N PRO A 75 3.46 -2.71 8.53
CA PRO A 75 4.83 -2.88 8.98
C PRO A 75 5.18 -1.75 9.96
N GLU A 76 5.43 -2.10 11.23
CA GLU A 76 5.81 -1.13 12.28
C GLU A 76 7.30 -0.76 12.21
N ALA A 77 8.15 -1.70 11.76
CA ALA A 77 9.59 -1.51 11.62
C ALA A 77 10.15 -2.51 10.60
N TRP A 78 10.18 -2.14 9.32
CA TRP A 78 10.96 -2.85 8.30
C TRP A 78 11.92 -1.84 7.71
N ARG A 79 13.15 -2.25 7.40
CA ARG A 79 14.23 -1.35 6.97
C ARG A 79 13.77 -0.49 5.78
N GLY A 80 13.64 0.82 6.00
CA GLY A 80 13.34 1.82 4.96
C GLY A 80 11.91 2.38 4.98
N ASP A 81 11.68 3.34 4.10
CA ASP A 81 10.47 4.17 4.10
C ASP A 81 9.33 3.56 3.23
N ARG A 82 9.65 2.49 2.49
CA ARG A 82 8.78 1.86 1.51
C ARG A 82 9.01 0.35 1.37
N VAL A 83 7.96 -0.38 1.03
CA VAL A 83 7.97 -1.83 0.78
C VAL A 83 7.22 -2.13 -0.52
N GLU A 84 7.80 -2.94 -1.39
CA GLU A 84 7.10 -3.49 -2.56
C GLU A 84 6.24 -4.69 -2.13
N LEU A 85 5.01 -4.79 -2.67
CA LEU A 85 4.09 -5.87 -2.38
C LEU A 85 3.80 -6.70 -3.63
N HIS A 86 3.71 -8.01 -3.44
CA HIS A 86 3.10 -8.89 -4.43
C HIS A 86 1.56 -8.82 -4.39
N PRO A 87 0.86 -9.19 -5.49
CA PRO A 87 -0.61 -9.19 -5.54
C PRO A 87 -1.27 -9.99 -4.40
N GLU A 88 -0.71 -11.15 -4.04
CA GLU A 88 -1.20 -11.98 -2.92
C GLU A 88 -1.07 -11.27 -1.56
N GLN A 89 0.03 -10.56 -1.35
CA GLN A 89 0.25 -9.78 -0.14
C GLN A 89 -0.76 -8.63 -0.06
N LEU A 90 -1.03 -7.94 -1.18
CA LEU A 90 -2.08 -6.93 -1.25
C LEU A 90 -3.46 -7.52 -0.91
N GLN A 91 -3.81 -8.68 -1.49
CA GLN A 91 -5.09 -9.35 -1.23
C GLN A 91 -5.28 -9.71 0.25
N ALA A 92 -4.24 -10.21 0.91
CA ALA A 92 -4.26 -10.48 2.34
C ALA A 92 -4.37 -9.17 3.15
N LEU A 93 -3.56 -8.16 2.81
CA LEU A 93 -3.53 -6.87 3.50
C LEU A 93 -4.87 -6.15 3.45
N VAL A 94 -5.54 -6.09 2.29
CA VAL A 94 -6.86 -5.42 2.18
C VAL A 94 -7.93 -6.11 3.02
N GLN A 95 -7.77 -7.38 3.36
CA GLN A 95 -8.65 -8.11 4.27
C GLN A 95 -8.27 -7.93 5.76
N GLY A 96 -7.14 -7.30 6.06
CA GLY A 96 -6.61 -7.16 7.42
C GLY A 96 -5.81 -8.38 7.90
N LEU A 97 -5.48 -9.31 7.01
CA LEU A 97 -4.71 -10.51 7.33
C LEU A 97 -3.19 -10.21 7.39
N PRO A 98 -2.40 -11.00 8.13
CA PRO A 98 -0.95 -10.87 8.16
C PRO A 98 -0.34 -11.25 6.82
N TRP A 99 0.01 -10.27 5.99
CA TRP A 99 0.41 -10.46 4.59
C TRP A 99 1.90 -10.79 4.40
N GLN A 100 2.75 -10.57 5.41
CA GLN A 100 4.21 -10.57 5.26
C GLN A 100 4.80 -11.91 4.79
N ARG A 101 4.08 -13.02 5.01
CA ARG A 101 4.51 -14.37 4.61
C ARG A 101 3.87 -14.86 3.31
N PHE A 102 3.01 -14.06 2.69
CA PHE A 102 2.38 -14.41 1.41
C PHE A 102 3.34 -14.13 0.25
N GLY A 103 3.12 -14.81 -0.88
CA GLY A 103 3.99 -14.73 -2.05
C GLY A 103 5.30 -15.52 -1.90
N PRO A 104 6.38 -15.10 -2.59
CA PRO A 104 7.65 -15.85 -2.65
C PRO A 104 8.30 -16.12 -1.28
N ALA A 105 8.00 -15.30 -0.28
CA ALA A 105 8.51 -15.47 1.09
C ALA A 105 7.93 -16.70 1.82
N GLY A 106 6.83 -17.29 1.30
CA GLY A 106 6.22 -18.51 1.85
C GLY A 106 6.78 -19.81 1.27
N VAL A 107 7.74 -19.75 0.33
CA VAL A 107 8.30 -20.93 -0.32
C VAL A 107 9.18 -21.70 0.67
N ILE A 108 8.85 -22.98 0.88
CA ILE A 108 9.70 -23.92 1.62
C ILE A 108 10.63 -24.57 0.60
N SER A 109 11.93 -24.27 0.66
CA SER A 109 12.96 -24.96 -0.12
C SER A 109 13.73 -25.95 0.75
N VAL A 110 14.07 -27.10 0.17
CA VAL A 110 15.05 -28.02 0.78
C VAL A 110 16.45 -27.46 0.47
N LEU A 111 17.30 -27.39 1.49
CA LEU A 111 18.71 -26.97 1.36
C LEU A 111 19.50 -27.92 0.46
#